data_AF-A0A2S7QNS9-F1
#
_entry.id   AF-A0A2S7QNS9-F1
#
_cell.length_a   1.000
_cell.length_b   1.000
_cell.length_c   1.000
_cell.angle_alpha   90.00
_cell.angle_beta   90.00
_cell.angle_gamma   90.00
#
_symmetry.space_group_name_H-M   'P 1'
#
loop_
_entity.id
_entity.type
_entity.pdbx_description
1 polymer ?
#
loop_
_entity_poly.entity_id
_entity_poly.type
_entity_poly.pdbx_seq_one_letter_code
_entity_poly.pdbx_strand_id
1 'polypeptide(L)'
;MTIVRDPGEIEALAQMFGSVGSYSSEMEELIESLQKYCLKQTTFTERDYNLVVWRTLTNGPNITRLEVDLPLQMFGSGNTTAAGLLASTFSCVANRSQRYKKIDTLIIKHLSDRALKTLFSCSESMGNTLKTFENLKVLVLTLKRSAPRLIPLNPFTKDFWSMLRKARNLQILSISGLTHLKHLKLPPRWPIRHWIMGSLPYDPSPGPGLQNLRCLELKSVVVEARMFYLMIEQNCNSLSELYIDDISLKVPGPRRHRATHDLWIGYPDIAPMENQCTWVAPALRHIKELHLKVLRATKLSYHTTRRHLGSPDPIYDRYEPADRGRSLEERFVDVVLGTNASISVDVDKTSVTAYVSEPGERHPGKHGSESYQTYHNKTSLYKTSLDGVFNNHNAEASRELTKIVDVTNNEIDLLQRQINRRNAFTLNGEFHLEPPSTEIR
;
A
#
# COMPACT_ATOMS: atom_id res chain seq x y z
N MET A 1 3.21 22.84 1.57
CA MET A 1 4.57 22.48 2.05
C MET A 1 5.31 21.82 0.89
N THR A 2 6.33 22.45 0.31
CA THR A 2 6.97 22.02 -0.95
C THR A 2 7.49 20.57 -0.91
N ILE A 3 7.39 19.84 -2.03
CA ILE A 3 7.99 18.51 -2.22
C ILE A 3 9.51 18.68 -2.20
N VAL A 4 10.11 18.35 -1.07
CA VAL A 4 11.56 18.43 -0.87
C VAL A 4 12.20 17.16 -1.43
N ARG A 5 13.13 17.28 -2.38
CA ARG A 5 13.82 16.12 -2.97
C ARG A 5 15.14 15.84 -2.26
N ASP A 6 15.47 14.57 -2.15
CA ASP A 6 16.72 14.11 -1.58
C ASP A 6 17.82 14.13 -2.68
N PRO A 7 18.98 14.77 -2.45
CA PRO A 7 20.04 14.88 -3.45
C PRO A 7 20.55 13.55 -3.99
N GLY A 8 20.62 12.52 -3.13
CA GLY A 8 21.08 11.20 -3.52
C GLY A 8 20.11 10.46 -4.44
N GLU A 9 18.84 10.86 -4.47
CA GLU A 9 17.86 10.35 -5.44
C GLU A 9 18.08 10.93 -6.83
N ILE A 10 18.36 12.23 -6.91
CA ILE A 10 18.64 12.89 -8.18
C ILE A 10 19.94 12.36 -8.75
N GLU A 11 20.94 12.14 -7.90
CA GLU A 11 22.20 11.53 -8.32
C GLU A 11 21.99 10.10 -8.82
N ALA A 12 21.17 9.29 -8.12
CA ALA A 12 20.82 7.96 -8.59
C ALA A 12 20.04 7.99 -9.93
N LEU A 13 19.12 8.93 -10.11
CA LEU A 13 18.44 9.17 -11.38
C LEU A 13 19.44 9.52 -12.49
N ALA A 14 20.35 10.46 -12.23
CA ALA A 14 21.37 10.89 -13.19
C ALA A 14 22.28 9.73 -13.59
N GLN A 15 22.74 8.93 -12.63
CA GLN A 15 23.55 7.73 -12.88
C GLN A 15 22.77 6.68 -13.69
N MET A 16 21.49 6.47 -13.39
CA MET A 16 20.63 5.56 -14.15
C MET A 16 20.47 6.02 -15.60
N PHE A 17 20.19 7.30 -15.83
CA PHE A 17 20.07 7.83 -17.19
C PHE A 17 21.40 7.80 -17.93
N GLY A 18 22.51 8.12 -17.26
CA GLY A 18 23.85 8.05 -17.86
C GLY A 18 24.28 6.64 -18.30
N SER A 19 23.66 5.60 -17.72
CA SER A 19 23.89 4.20 -18.14
C SER A 19 23.18 3.82 -19.44
N VAL A 20 22.23 4.63 -19.91
CA VAL A 20 21.54 4.45 -21.19
C VAL A 20 22.33 5.22 -22.25
N GLY A 21 23.02 4.51 -23.15
CA GLY A 21 23.93 5.09 -24.14
C GLY A 21 23.34 6.09 -25.15
N SER A 22 22.03 6.36 -25.08
CA SER A 22 21.34 7.46 -25.77
C SER A 22 20.90 8.49 -24.72
N TYR A 23 21.87 9.15 -24.11
CA TYR A 23 21.63 10.27 -23.19
C TYR A 23 21.08 11.44 -24.00
N SER A 24 19.82 11.84 -23.75
CA SER A 24 19.14 12.91 -24.48
C SER A 24 19.22 14.23 -23.70
N SER A 25 19.33 15.36 -24.40
CA SER A 25 19.41 16.70 -23.79
C SER A 25 18.21 17.00 -22.89
N GLU A 26 17.04 16.47 -23.20
CA GLU A 26 15.82 16.64 -22.40
C GLU A 26 15.92 15.99 -21.02
N MET A 27 16.69 14.90 -20.88
CA MET A 27 16.91 14.25 -19.59
C MET A 27 17.92 15.02 -18.73
N GLU A 28 18.93 15.64 -19.33
CA GLU A 28 19.83 16.56 -18.61
C GLU A 28 19.06 17.76 -18.04
N GLU A 29 18.22 18.39 -18.86
CA GLU A 29 17.37 19.52 -18.44
C GLU A 29 16.42 19.12 -17.30
N LEU A 30 15.85 17.90 -17.35
CA LEU A 30 15.02 17.38 -16.28
C LEU A 30 15.81 17.21 -14.97
N ILE A 31 16.99 16.62 -15.03
CA ILE A 31 17.86 16.44 -13.84
C ILE A 31 18.24 17.80 -13.26
N GLU A 32 18.66 18.75 -14.10
CA GLU A 32 19.03 20.10 -13.66
C GLU A 32 17.84 20.84 -13.03
N SER A 33 16.65 20.70 -13.62
CA SER A 33 15.40 21.24 -13.07
C SER A 33 15.08 20.63 -11.70
N LEU A 34 15.18 19.30 -11.56
CA LEU A 34 14.94 18.62 -10.28
C LEU A 34 15.94 19.04 -9.20
N GLN A 35 17.20 19.33 -9.55
CA GLN A 35 18.22 19.78 -8.59
C GLN A 35 17.85 21.08 -7.87
N LYS A 36 17.02 21.93 -8.48
CA LYS A 36 16.54 23.20 -7.88
C LYS A 36 15.57 22.96 -6.71
N TYR A 37 14.95 21.78 -6.65
CA TYR A 37 13.96 21.41 -5.62
C TYR A 37 14.51 20.41 -4.59
N CYS A 38 15.84 20.25 -4.54
CA CYS A 38 16.53 19.35 -3.63
C CYS A 38 16.98 20.04 -2.34
N LEU A 39 17.18 19.23 -1.29
CA LEU A 39 17.87 19.68 -0.07
C LEU A 39 19.34 19.92 -0.35
N LYS A 40 19.73 21.16 -0.65
CA LYS A 40 21.12 21.56 -0.85
C LYS A 40 21.43 22.79 -0.02
N GLN A 41 22.71 22.97 0.28
CA GLN A 41 23.19 24.13 1.03
C GLN A 41 22.89 25.47 0.33
N THR A 42 22.69 25.44 -0.99
CA THR A 42 22.35 26.60 -1.83
C THR A 42 20.85 26.88 -1.94
N THR A 43 19.98 25.96 -1.49
CA THR A 43 18.52 26.06 -1.66
C THR A 43 17.81 26.04 -0.31
N PHE A 44 17.68 24.86 0.27
CA PHE A 44 16.96 24.59 1.51
C PHE A 44 17.62 23.38 2.17
N THR A 45 17.95 23.47 3.46
CA THR A 45 18.64 22.39 4.18
C THR A 45 17.73 21.70 5.19
N GLU A 46 18.16 20.55 5.71
CA GLU A 46 17.48 19.89 6.83
C GLU A 46 17.40 20.81 8.06
N ARG A 47 18.40 21.68 8.25
CA ARG A 47 18.41 22.67 9.34
C ARG A 47 17.32 23.72 9.13
N ASP A 48 17.15 24.20 7.91
CA ASP A 48 16.10 25.18 7.57
C ASP A 48 14.71 24.58 7.78
N TYR A 49 14.52 23.31 7.36
CA TYR A 49 13.32 22.56 7.66
C TYR A 49 13.02 22.48 9.16
N ASN A 50 14.00 22.04 9.96
CA ASN A 50 13.83 21.90 11.40
C ASN A 50 13.46 23.23 12.06
N LEU A 51 14.09 24.33 11.62
CA LEU A 51 13.83 25.67 12.13
C LEU A 51 12.42 26.15 11.77
N VAL A 52 11.93 25.86 10.56
CA VAL A 52 10.55 26.19 10.15
C VAL A 52 9.53 25.39 10.96
N VAL A 53 9.71 24.07 11.09
CA VAL A 53 8.81 23.21 11.88
C VAL A 53 8.77 23.66 13.34
N TRP A 54 9.95 23.89 13.93
CA TRP A 54 10.06 24.34 15.31
C TRP A 54 9.40 25.70 15.52
N ARG A 55 9.66 26.70 14.65
CA ARG A 55 9.02 28.02 14.74
C ARG A 55 7.51 27.93 14.61
N THR A 56 7.02 27.15 13.64
CA THR A 56 5.59 26.97 13.38
C THR A 56 4.89 26.37 14.59
N LEU A 57 5.43 25.29 15.14
CA LEU A 57 4.85 24.64 16.31
C LEU A 57 4.97 25.51 17.57
N THR A 58 6.06 26.24 17.75
CA THR A 58 6.26 27.09 18.94
C THR A 58 5.37 28.33 18.92
N ASN A 59 5.10 28.90 17.75
CA ASN A 59 4.29 30.12 17.61
C ASN A 59 2.79 29.85 17.38
N GLY A 60 2.40 28.62 17.04
CA GLY A 60 1.02 28.25 16.79
C GLY A 60 0.40 27.44 17.94
N PRO A 61 -0.09 28.04 19.04
CA PRO A 61 -0.60 27.32 20.22
C PRO A 61 -1.84 26.45 19.93
N ASN A 62 -2.61 26.81 18.90
CA ASN A 62 -3.86 26.15 18.52
C ASN A 62 -3.70 25.10 17.40
N ILE A 63 -2.49 24.88 16.90
CA ILE A 63 -2.23 23.85 15.87
C ILE A 63 -2.47 22.47 16.50
N THR A 64 -3.37 21.70 15.87
CA THR A 64 -3.75 20.33 16.25
C THR A 64 -3.54 19.32 15.13
N ARG A 65 -3.28 19.81 13.91
CA ARG A 65 -3.15 19.00 12.69
C ARG A 65 -1.80 19.26 12.05
N LEU A 66 -1.15 18.20 11.59
CA LEU A 66 0.16 18.26 10.95
C LEU A 66 0.20 17.33 9.74
N GLU A 67 0.61 17.85 8.59
CA GLU A 67 0.97 17.06 7.41
C GLU A 67 2.47 17.16 7.16
N VAL A 68 3.10 16.00 7.00
CA VAL A 68 4.52 15.86 6.71
C VAL A 68 4.62 15.15 5.37
N ASP A 69 5.07 15.89 4.37
CA ASP A 69 5.38 15.34 3.05
C ASP A 69 6.87 14.99 3.00
N LEU A 70 7.19 13.71 3.12
CA LEU A 70 8.58 13.26 3.14
C LEU A 70 9.14 13.21 1.72
N PRO A 71 10.46 13.44 1.55
CA PRO A 71 11.12 13.26 0.28
C PRO A 71 10.80 11.88 -0.31
N LEU A 72 10.30 11.87 -1.54
CA LEU A 72 9.98 10.64 -2.23
C LEU A 72 11.28 9.85 -2.43
N GLN A 73 11.39 8.65 -1.84
CA GLN A 73 12.58 7.80 -1.93
C GLN A 73 12.41 6.72 -3.02
N MET A 74 12.58 7.05 -4.30
CA MET A 74 12.48 6.18 -5.49
C MET A 74 13.60 5.14 -5.64
N PHE A 75 14.87 5.46 -5.37
CA PHE A 75 16.00 4.62 -5.85
C PHE A 75 16.70 3.80 -4.76
N GLY A 76 16.15 3.78 -3.54
CA GLY A 76 16.71 2.97 -2.45
C GLY A 76 18.16 3.36 -2.08
N SER A 77 18.62 4.53 -2.52
CA SER A 77 19.93 5.07 -2.16
C SER A 77 20.01 5.21 -0.64
N GLY A 78 21.24 5.28 -0.13
CA GLY A 78 21.60 5.21 1.29
C GLY A 78 20.80 6.06 2.28
N ASN A 79 20.01 7.02 1.81
CA ASN A 79 19.78 8.24 2.54
C ASN A 79 18.77 8.14 3.68
N THR A 80 19.20 8.73 4.78
CA THR A 80 18.48 8.85 6.05
C THR A 80 17.72 10.16 6.16
N THR A 81 17.73 11.01 5.14
CA THR A 81 17.08 12.34 5.17
C THR A 81 15.61 12.25 5.53
N ALA A 82 14.82 11.37 4.90
CA ALA A 82 13.41 11.19 5.28
C ALA A 82 13.26 10.77 6.76
N ALA A 83 14.16 9.93 7.29
CA ALA A 83 14.17 9.55 8.70
C ALA A 83 14.57 10.73 9.60
N GLY A 84 15.55 11.55 9.19
CA GLY A 84 16.01 12.73 9.91
C GLY A 84 14.94 13.82 10.00
N LEU A 85 14.29 14.15 8.89
CA LEU A 85 13.16 15.09 8.86
C LEU A 85 12.01 14.61 9.76
N LEU A 86 11.70 13.31 9.70
CA LEU A 86 10.66 12.71 10.52
C LEU A 86 11.03 12.73 12.02
N ALA A 87 12.26 12.37 12.37
CA ALA A 87 12.78 12.38 13.74
C ALA A 87 12.73 13.79 14.35
N SER A 88 13.20 14.81 13.60
CA SER A 88 13.14 16.21 14.02
C SER A 88 11.71 16.70 14.20
N THR A 89 10.81 16.29 13.30
CA THR A 89 9.39 16.62 13.42
C THR A 89 8.78 16.04 14.69
N PHE A 90 9.02 14.75 14.96
CA PHE A 90 8.54 14.10 16.17
C PHE A 90 9.18 14.67 17.43
N SER A 91 10.45 15.08 17.39
CA SER A 91 11.07 15.81 18.51
C SER A 91 10.34 17.13 18.79
N CYS A 92 10.03 17.92 17.76
CA CYS A 92 9.30 19.18 17.93
C CYS A 92 7.87 18.96 18.46
N VAL A 93 7.18 17.93 17.99
CA VAL A 93 5.82 17.60 18.45
C VAL A 93 5.82 17.05 19.88
N ALA A 94 6.76 16.15 20.20
CA ALA A 94 6.87 15.56 21.53
C ALA A 94 7.24 16.60 22.60
N ASN A 95 8.12 17.54 22.27
CA ASN A 95 8.58 18.61 23.18
C ASN A 95 7.67 19.85 23.19
N ARG A 96 6.50 19.76 22.54
CA ARG A 96 5.52 20.84 22.52
C ARG A 96 4.99 21.13 23.93
N SER A 97 5.04 22.41 24.33
CA SER A 97 4.59 22.90 25.64
C SER A 97 3.23 22.35 26.05
N GLN A 98 3.08 22.01 27.33
CA GLN A 98 1.81 21.52 27.88
C GLN A 98 0.67 22.54 27.79
N ARG A 99 1.00 23.84 27.70
CA ARG A 99 0.01 24.91 27.55
C ARG A 99 -0.62 24.96 26.15
N TYR A 100 -0.01 24.31 25.16
CA TYR A 100 -0.49 24.32 23.78
C TYR A 100 -1.32 23.09 23.47
N LYS A 101 -2.25 23.22 22.52
CA LYS A 101 -3.02 22.07 22.04
C LYS A 101 -2.09 21.02 21.46
N LYS A 102 -2.33 19.75 21.79
CA LYS A 102 -1.56 18.62 21.26
C LYS A 102 -1.98 18.33 19.82
N ILE A 103 -1.06 17.77 19.05
CA ILE A 103 -1.36 17.27 17.70
C ILE A 103 -2.19 16.00 17.84
N ASP A 104 -3.40 16.02 17.31
CA ASP A 104 -4.31 14.87 17.30
C ASP A 104 -4.54 14.29 15.90
N THR A 105 -4.14 15.02 14.86
CA THR A 105 -4.28 14.61 13.46
C THR A 105 -2.92 14.68 12.79
N LEU A 106 -2.44 13.53 12.30
CA LEU A 106 -1.13 13.41 11.66
C LEU A 106 -1.26 12.75 10.30
N ILE A 107 -0.72 13.41 9.27
CA ILE A 107 -0.64 12.89 7.91
C ILE A 107 0.83 12.76 7.54
N ILE A 108 1.27 11.57 7.17
CA ILE A 108 2.64 11.31 6.72
C ILE A 108 2.57 10.74 5.31
N LYS A 109 3.08 11.50 4.34
CA LYS A 109 3.17 11.07 2.95
C LYS A 109 4.55 10.49 2.65
N HIS A 110 4.58 9.54 1.73
CA HIS A 110 5.79 8.91 1.20
C HIS A 110 6.71 8.26 2.25
N LEU A 111 6.11 7.71 3.30
CA LEU A 111 6.82 7.02 4.38
C LEU A 111 7.41 5.70 3.87
N SER A 112 8.73 5.59 3.84
CA SER A 112 9.41 4.36 3.44
C SER A 112 9.68 3.41 4.61
N ASP A 113 9.77 2.12 4.31
CA ASP A 113 10.22 1.09 5.25
C ASP A 113 11.62 1.37 5.79
N ARG A 114 12.51 1.89 4.93
CA ARG A 114 13.86 2.33 5.33
C ARG A 114 13.82 3.49 6.32
N ALA A 115 13.03 4.52 6.06
CA ALA A 115 12.95 5.70 6.92
C ALA A 115 12.44 5.31 8.32
N LEU A 116 11.42 4.45 8.37
CA LEU A 116 10.92 3.89 9.63
C LEU A 116 11.98 3.05 10.35
N LYS A 117 12.67 2.14 9.66
CA LYS A 117 13.74 1.34 10.28
C LYS A 117 14.82 2.24 10.89
N THR A 118 15.29 3.25 10.15
CA THR A 118 16.30 4.19 10.66
C THR A 118 15.78 4.97 11.86
N LEU A 119 14.51 5.39 11.84
CA LEU A 119 13.87 6.07 12.97
C LEU A 119 13.86 5.18 14.23
N PHE A 120 13.52 3.91 14.09
CA PHE A 120 13.44 2.96 15.22
C PHE A 120 14.80 2.48 15.74
N SER A 121 15.87 2.59 14.94
CA SER A 121 17.23 2.30 15.40
C SER A 121 17.75 3.32 16.43
N CYS A 122 17.13 4.50 16.56
CA CYS A 122 17.52 5.54 17.51
C CYS A 122 16.54 5.60 18.69
N SER A 123 17.03 5.41 19.92
CA SER A 123 16.20 5.36 21.14
C SER A 123 15.48 6.68 21.43
N GLU A 124 16.15 7.82 21.22
CA GLU A 124 15.56 9.15 21.43
C GLU A 124 14.43 9.42 20.42
N SER A 125 14.70 9.15 19.13
CA SER A 125 13.71 9.27 18.06
C SER A 125 12.50 8.37 18.31
N MET A 126 12.73 7.15 18.78
CA MET A 126 11.65 6.23 19.18
C MET A 126 10.84 6.81 20.35
N GLY A 127 11.49 7.33 21.39
CA GLY A 127 10.81 7.97 22.52
C GLY A 127 9.91 9.14 22.10
N ASN A 128 10.42 10.01 21.22
CA ASN A 128 9.65 11.14 20.66
C ASN A 128 8.50 10.68 19.76
N THR A 129 8.71 9.61 18.99
CA THR A 129 7.67 8.98 18.17
C THR A 129 6.53 8.48 19.04
N LEU A 130 6.84 7.73 20.10
CA LEU A 130 5.83 7.19 21.01
C LEU A 130 5.01 8.29 21.69
N LYS A 131 5.66 9.35 22.19
CA LYS A 131 4.99 10.53 22.78
C LYS A 131 4.08 11.24 21.78
N THR A 132 4.50 11.32 20.53
CA THR A 132 3.70 11.93 19.45
C THR A 132 2.44 11.10 19.20
N PHE A 133 2.58 9.78 19.14
CA PHE A 133 1.48 8.86 18.80
C PHE A 133 0.42 8.73 19.90
N GLU A 134 0.78 8.93 21.17
CA GLU A 134 -0.12 8.82 22.32
C GLU A 134 -1.39 9.71 22.21
N ASN A 135 -1.24 10.89 21.61
CA ASN A 135 -2.31 11.89 21.51
C ASN A 135 -3.12 11.79 20.20
N LEU A 136 -2.71 10.94 19.25
CA LEU A 136 -3.31 10.89 17.92
C LEU A 136 -4.70 10.27 17.98
N LYS A 137 -5.64 10.95 17.32
CA LYS A 137 -6.99 10.48 16.99
C LYS A 137 -7.11 10.10 15.52
N VAL A 138 -6.35 10.76 14.64
CA VAL A 138 -6.37 10.53 13.20
C VAL A 138 -4.95 10.33 12.70
N LEU A 139 -4.71 9.22 12.01
CA LEU A 139 -3.44 8.93 11.37
C LEU A 139 -3.67 8.53 9.91
N VAL A 140 -3.01 9.24 9.00
CA VAL A 140 -3.02 8.97 7.56
C VAL A 140 -1.60 8.70 7.12
N LEU A 141 -1.37 7.52 6.54
CA LEU A 141 -0.07 7.07 6.07
C LEU A 141 -0.13 6.80 4.57
N THR A 142 0.86 7.30 3.85
CA THR A 142 1.18 6.82 2.50
C THR A 142 2.49 6.06 2.56
N LEU A 143 2.40 4.74 2.53
CA LEU A 143 3.53 3.83 2.60
C LEU A 143 4.15 3.63 1.22
N LYS A 144 5.48 3.72 1.20
CA LYS A 144 6.30 3.35 0.06
C LYS A 144 7.19 2.18 0.44
N ARG A 145 7.05 1.07 -0.29
CA ARG A 145 7.86 -0.12 -0.06
C ARG A 145 8.98 -0.16 -1.10
N SER A 146 10.21 -0.08 -0.65
CA SER A 146 11.38 -0.28 -1.51
C SER A 146 11.83 -1.74 -1.42
N ALA A 147 12.05 -2.39 -2.57
CA ALA A 147 12.77 -3.66 -2.63
C ALA A 147 14.07 -3.41 -3.40
N PRO A 148 15.21 -4.05 -3.09
CA PRO A 148 15.48 -5.09 -2.09
C PRO A 148 16.76 -4.84 -1.24
N ARG A 149 16.85 -5.45 -0.05
CA ARG A 149 18.03 -6.15 0.55
C ARG A 149 17.81 -6.40 2.05
N LEU A 150 18.02 -7.65 2.49
CA LEU A 150 18.44 -8.08 3.83
C LEU A 150 17.66 -7.64 5.08
N ILE A 151 16.57 -6.88 5.00
CA ILE A 151 15.77 -6.57 6.20
C ILE A 151 14.85 -7.77 6.46
N PRO A 152 14.96 -8.47 7.61
CA PRO A 152 13.97 -9.46 7.98
C PRO A 152 12.63 -8.75 8.10
N LEU A 153 11.58 -9.27 7.46
CA LEU A 153 10.25 -8.64 7.46
C LEU A 153 9.68 -8.52 8.88
N ASN A 154 10.07 -9.44 9.77
CA ASN A 154 9.47 -9.63 11.08
C ASN A 154 9.77 -8.49 12.07
N PRO A 155 11.02 -8.03 12.29
CA PRO A 155 11.29 -6.90 13.19
C PRO A 155 10.59 -5.61 12.76
N PHE A 156 10.69 -5.24 11.48
CA PHE A 156 10.04 -4.02 10.98
C PHE A 156 8.52 -4.05 11.17
N THR A 157 7.90 -5.16 10.79
CA THR A 157 6.44 -5.34 10.93
C THR A 157 6.04 -5.25 12.40
N LYS A 158 6.80 -5.89 13.30
CA LYS A 158 6.60 -5.81 14.74
C LYS A 158 6.74 -4.39 15.28
N ASP A 159 7.80 -3.67 14.91
CA ASP A 159 8.07 -2.32 15.42
C ASP A 159 7.01 -1.31 14.93
N PHE A 160 6.64 -1.38 13.66
CA PHE A 160 5.59 -0.54 13.07
C PHE A 160 4.24 -0.73 13.77
N TRP A 161 3.79 -1.98 13.95
CA TRP A 161 2.52 -2.25 14.62
C TRP A 161 2.58 -2.04 16.13
N SER A 162 3.73 -2.30 16.77
CA SER A 162 3.95 -1.95 18.16
C SER A 162 3.80 -0.45 18.40
N MET A 163 4.37 0.39 17.52
CA MET A 163 4.18 1.84 17.57
C MET A 163 2.71 2.23 17.38
N LEU A 164 2.03 1.68 16.37
CA LEU A 164 0.60 1.97 16.16
C LEU A 164 -0.24 1.62 17.39
N ARG A 165 0.01 0.47 18.02
CA ARG A 165 -0.68 0.03 19.25
C ARG A 165 -0.46 0.99 20.45
N LYS A 166 0.53 1.88 20.40
CA LYS A 166 0.72 2.94 21.42
C LYS A 166 -0.20 4.14 21.21
N ALA A 167 -0.78 4.31 20.02
CA ALA A 167 -1.79 5.33 19.75
C ALA A 167 -3.15 4.91 20.33
N ARG A 168 -3.26 4.93 21.66
CA ARG A 168 -4.45 4.46 22.39
C ARG A 168 -5.72 5.22 22.03
N ASN A 169 -5.59 6.47 21.64
CA ASN A 169 -6.71 7.35 21.29
C ASN A 169 -7.07 7.32 19.80
N LEU A 170 -6.40 6.47 19.00
CA LEU A 170 -6.55 6.46 17.55
C LEU A 170 -7.96 5.98 17.16
N GLN A 171 -8.70 6.86 16.48
CA GLN A 171 -10.06 6.61 16.02
C GLN A 171 -10.12 6.31 14.52
N ILE A 172 -9.23 6.94 13.74
CA ILE A 172 -9.20 6.82 12.28
C ILE A 172 -7.78 6.47 11.84
N LEU A 173 -7.65 5.36 11.12
CA LEU A 173 -6.42 4.94 10.48
C LEU A 173 -6.66 4.79 8.97
N SER A 174 -5.92 5.57 8.18
CA SER A 174 -5.89 5.44 6.72
C SER A 174 -4.50 5.02 6.28
N ILE A 175 -4.39 3.88 5.59
CA ILE A 175 -3.13 3.42 5.01
C ILE A 175 -3.29 3.31 3.49
N SER A 176 -2.45 4.06 2.78
CA SER A 176 -2.37 4.04 1.32
C SER A 176 -1.01 3.49 0.89
N GLY A 177 -1.00 2.60 -0.11
CA GLY A 177 0.23 2.14 -0.74
C GLY A 177 0.50 2.91 -2.03
N LEU A 178 1.76 3.29 -2.29
CA LEU A 178 2.21 3.57 -3.66
C LEU A 178 2.50 2.22 -4.35
N THR A 179 1.47 1.53 -4.82
CA THR A 179 1.67 0.33 -5.64
C THR A 179 2.11 0.71 -7.06
N HIS A 180 3.41 0.98 -7.25
CA HIS A 180 4.05 1.17 -8.57
C HIS A 180 4.04 -0.08 -9.46
N LEU A 181 3.53 -1.22 -8.99
CA LEU A 181 3.73 -2.53 -9.62
C LEU A 181 2.49 -3.08 -10.35
N LYS A 182 1.36 -2.35 -10.36
CA LYS A 182 0.10 -2.87 -10.96
C LYS A 182 0.11 -2.91 -12.49
N HIS A 183 0.96 -2.11 -13.14
CA HIS A 183 0.98 -1.97 -14.60
C HIS A 183 2.25 -2.48 -15.28
N LEU A 184 3.28 -2.83 -14.52
CA LEU A 184 4.41 -3.55 -15.08
C LEU A 184 3.92 -4.95 -15.44
N LYS A 185 3.88 -5.28 -16.74
CA LYS A 185 3.78 -6.67 -17.21
C LYS A 185 4.97 -7.41 -16.62
N LEU A 186 4.77 -8.00 -15.44
CA LEU A 186 5.83 -8.61 -14.65
C LEU A 186 6.56 -9.65 -15.52
N PRO A 187 7.89 -9.60 -15.65
CA PRO A 187 8.62 -10.64 -16.36
C PRO A 187 8.29 -12.02 -15.76
N PRO A 188 8.25 -13.08 -16.59
CA PRO A 188 7.88 -14.45 -16.17
C PRO A 188 8.77 -15.03 -15.06
N ARG A 189 9.89 -14.39 -14.72
CA ARG A 189 10.83 -14.77 -13.66
C ARG A 189 11.07 -13.65 -12.65
N TRP A 190 10.01 -13.04 -12.11
CA TRP A 190 10.18 -12.16 -10.94
C TRP A 190 10.68 -12.98 -9.73
N PRO A 191 11.71 -12.54 -8.99
CA PRO A 191 12.19 -13.29 -7.83
C PRO A 191 11.09 -13.34 -6.76
N ILE A 192 10.69 -14.55 -6.34
CA ILE A 192 9.64 -14.82 -5.34
C ILE A 192 9.79 -13.93 -4.08
N ARG A 193 11.04 -13.63 -3.69
CA ARG A 193 11.37 -12.75 -2.55
C ARG A 193 10.74 -11.35 -2.64
N HIS A 194 10.65 -10.77 -3.84
CA HIS A 194 10.06 -9.44 -4.04
C HIS A 194 8.53 -9.49 -3.99
N TRP A 195 7.92 -10.57 -4.45
CA TRP A 195 6.49 -10.81 -4.30
C TRP A 195 6.11 -11.04 -2.83
N ILE A 196 6.95 -11.76 -2.07
CA ILE A 196 6.78 -11.93 -0.62
C ILE A 196 6.76 -10.57 0.09
N MET A 197 7.57 -9.62 -0.38
CA MET A 197 7.67 -8.26 0.18
C MET A 197 6.61 -7.27 -0.35
N GLY A 198 5.64 -7.68 -1.17
CA GLY A 198 4.67 -6.73 -1.73
C GLY A 198 3.48 -6.38 -0.82
N SER A 199 3.24 -7.14 0.25
CA SER A 199 2.05 -7.01 1.08
C SER A 199 2.16 -5.92 2.15
N LEU A 200 1.03 -5.35 2.55
CA LEU A 200 0.91 -4.54 3.75
C LEU A 200 1.41 -5.38 4.94
N PRO A 201 2.43 -4.92 5.67
CA PRO A 201 2.94 -5.63 6.84
C PRO A 201 1.83 -5.73 7.88
N TYR A 202 1.69 -6.88 8.53
CA TYR A 202 0.83 -7.06 9.70
C TYR A 202 1.50 -7.99 10.69
N ASP A 203 1.55 -7.60 11.96
CA ASP A 203 2.12 -8.41 13.03
C ASP A 203 1.02 -9.22 13.73
N PRO A 204 0.93 -10.55 13.50
CA PRO A 204 -0.09 -11.40 14.10
C PRO A 204 0.17 -11.67 15.59
N SER A 205 1.23 -11.10 16.20
CA SER A 205 1.53 -11.33 17.60
C SER A 205 0.31 -11.01 18.49
N PRO A 206 0.03 -11.85 19.51
CA PRO A 206 -1.06 -11.62 20.42
C PRO A 206 -0.82 -10.32 21.18
N GLY A 207 -1.77 -9.40 21.09
CA GLY A 207 -1.70 -8.11 21.75
C GLY A 207 -3.04 -7.37 21.61
N PRO A 208 -3.26 -6.32 22.42
CA PRO A 208 -4.43 -5.49 22.24
C PRO A 208 -4.39 -4.85 20.86
N GLY A 209 -5.50 -4.91 20.14
CA GLY A 209 -5.72 -4.10 18.96
C GLY A 209 -5.79 -2.60 19.30
N LEU A 210 -6.10 -1.79 18.30
CA LEU A 210 -6.34 -0.37 18.46
C LEU A 210 -7.71 -0.17 19.11
N GLN A 211 -7.70 -0.08 20.44
CA GLN A 211 -8.91 -0.12 21.29
C GLN A 211 -10.00 0.89 20.91
N ASN A 212 -9.64 2.02 20.32
CA ASN A 212 -10.57 3.08 19.95
C ASN A 212 -10.77 3.24 18.43
N LEU A 213 -10.22 2.33 17.62
CA LEU A 213 -10.26 2.45 16.17
C LEU A 213 -11.67 2.26 15.64
N ARG A 214 -12.33 3.37 15.32
CA ARG A 214 -13.67 3.41 14.74
C ARG A 214 -13.66 3.16 13.23
N CYS A 215 -12.65 3.66 12.54
CA CYS A 215 -12.58 3.72 11.07
C CYS A 215 -11.24 3.24 10.54
N LEU A 216 -11.27 2.24 9.67
CA LEU A 216 -10.11 1.75 8.92
C LEU A 216 -10.31 1.99 7.42
N GLU A 217 -9.38 2.73 6.83
CA GLU A 217 -9.31 2.95 5.38
C GLU A 217 -8.03 2.34 4.82
N LEU A 218 -8.17 1.46 3.83
CA LEU A 218 -7.06 0.84 3.12
C LEU A 218 -7.19 1.14 1.63
N LYS A 219 -6.12 1.72 1.04
CA LYS A 219 -6.11 2.15 -0.35
C LYS A 219 -4.88 1.69 -1.12
N SER A 220 -5.07 1.10 -2.30
CA SER A 220 -3.97 0.74 -3.22
C SER A 220 -2.87 -0.09 -2.53
N VAL A 221 -3.28 -1.09 -1.75
CA VAL A 221 -2.38 -2.01 -1.04
C VAL A 221 -2.59 -3.46 -1.49
N VAL A 222 -1.55 -4.27 -1.36
CA VAL A 222 -1.65 -5.73 -1.52
C VAL A 222 -1.73 -6.34 -0.11
N VAL A 223 -2.62 -7.30 0.13
CA VAL A 223 -2.78 -7.94 1.45
C VAL A 223 -2.77 -9.45 1.35
N GLU A 224 -2.34 -10.13 2.42
CA GLU A 224 -2.51 -11.57 2.57
C GLU A 224 -3.84 -11.83 3.29
N ALA A 225 -4.64 -12.79 2.82
CA ALA A 225 -6.02 -12.98 3.31
C ALA A 225 -6.08 -13.21 4.81
N ARG A 226 -5.23 -14.12 5.33
CA ARG A 226 -5.13 -14.38 6.77
C ARG A 226 -4.71 -13.16 7.57
N MET A 227 -3.75 -12.37 7.07
CA MET A 227 -3.26 -11.18 7.77
C MET A 227 -4.31 -10.07 7.79
N PHE A 228 -5.04 -9.91 6.69
CA PHE A 228 -6.17 -8.98 6.62
C PHE A 228 -7.30 -9.39 7.58
N TYR A 229 -7.66 -10.68 7.62
CA TYR A 229 -8.61 -11.21 8.60
C TYR A 229 -8.18 -10.90 10.04
N LEU A 230 -6.95 -11.26 10.42
CA LEU A 230 -6.43 -11.03 11.77
C LEU A 230 -6.39 -9.53 12.12
N MET A 231 -6.15 -8.66 11.14
CA MET A 231 -6.21 -7.20 11.32
C MET A 231 -7.61 -6.75 11.72
N ILE A 232 -8.65 -7.25 11.05
CA ILE A 232 -10.03 -6.89 11.40
C ILE A 232 -10.43 -7.54 12.73
N GLU A 233 -10.10 -8.81 12.94
CA GLU A 233 -10.40 -9.55 14.17
C GLU A 233 -9.81 -8.86 15.42
N GLN A 234 -8.55 -8.42 15.37
CA GLN A 234 -7.95 -7.72 16.53
C GLN A 234 -8.61 -6.36 16.84
N ASN A 235 -9.31 -5.75 15.88
CA ASN A 235 -9.93 -4.43 16.03
C ASN A 235 -11.47 -4.48 16.01
N CYS A 236 -12.08 -5.67 16.00
CA CYS A 236 -13.51 -5.84 15.75
C CYS A 236 -14.40 -5.13 16.78
N ASN A 237 -13.98 -5.09 18.05
CA ASN A 237 -14.75 -4.51 19.15
C ASN A 237 -15.00 -3.00 19.03
N SER A 238 -14.12 -2.27 18.33
CA SER A 238 -14.20 -0.81 18.17
C SER A 238 -14.50 -0.38 16.74
N LEU A 239 -14.19 -1.24 15.77
CA LEU A 239 -14.32 -0.94 14.35
C LEU A 239 -15.79 -0.91 13.91
N SER A 240 -16.21 0.23 13.37
CA SER A 240 -17.57 0.43 12.86
C SER A 240 -17.61 0.85 11.38
N GLU A 241 -16.49 1.31 10.84
CA GLU A 241 -16.38 1.76 9.45
C GLU A 241 -15.15 1.14 8.78
N LEU A 242 -15.36 0.48 7.64
CA LEU A 242 -14.31 -0.15 6.84
C LEU A 242 -14.41 0.32 5.38
N TYR A 243 -13.37 0.98 4.90
CA TYR A 243 -13.26 1.46 3.53
C TYR A 243 -12.11 0.74 2.82
N ILE A 244 -12.45 0.05 1.74
CA ILE A 244 -11.53 -0.73 0.93
C ILE A 244 -11.53 -0.13 -0.48
N ASP A 245 -10.37 0.32 -0.94
CA ASP A 245 -10.22 0.88 -2.29
C ASP A 245 -8.96 0.30 -2.95
N ASP A 246 -9.15 -0.33 -4.11
CA ASP A 246 -8.05 -0.80 -4.95
C ASP A 246 -7.11 -1.78 -4.21
N ILE A 247 -7.69 -2.73 -3.46
CA ILE A 247 -6.95 -3.74 -2.70
C ILE A 247 -6.81 -5.03 -3.50
N SER A 248 -5.60 -5.60 -3.50
CA SER A 248 -5.32 -6.88 -4.15
C SER A 248 -5.02 -7.98 -3.12
N LEU A 249 -5.68 -9.14 -3.22
CA LEU A 249 -5.30 -10.33 -2.47
C LEU A 249 -4.07 -10.99 -3.07
N LYS A 250 -3.07 -11.22 -2.23
CA LYS A 250 -1.85 -11.94 -2.58
C LYS A 250 -2.14 -13.44 -2.57
N VAL A 251 -2.13 -14.05 -3.75
CA VAL A 251 -2.42 -15.48 -3.90
C VAL A 251 -1.20 -16.19 -4.47
N PRO A 252 -0.62 -17.17 -3.76
CA PRO A 252 0.43 -18.00 -4.32
C PRO A 252 -0.12 -18.67 -5.59
N GLY A 253 0.72 -18.80 -6.63
CA GLY A 253 0.34 -19.25 -7.97
C GLY A 253 -0.59 -20.48 -8.03
N PRO A 254 -1.14 -20.80 -9.20
CA PRO A 254 -2.28 -21.71 -9.34
C PRO A 254 -2.08 -23.02 -8.57
N ARG A 255 -2.81 -23.21 -7.47
CA ARG A 255 -2.96 -24.49 -6.78
C ARG A 255 -3.92 -25.39 -7.57
N ARG A 256 -3.72 -26.70 -7.49
CA ARG A 256 -4.54 -27.70 -8.20
C ARG A 256 -5.98 -27.79 -7.67
N HIS A 257 -6.22 -27.44 -6.40
CA HIS A 257 -7.53 -27.53 -5.76
C HIS A 257 -8.12 -26.15 -5.45
N ARG A 258 -9.32 -25.87 -5.98
CA ARG A 258 -10.04 -24.59 -5.77
C ARG A 258 -10.32 -24.27 -4.30
N ALA A 259 -10.47 -25.30 -3.46
CA ALA A 259 -10.71 -25.19 -2.01
C ALA A 259 -9.47 -24.76 -1.21
N THR A 260 -8.32 -24.55 -1.87
CA THR A 260 -7.04 -24.23 -1.20
C THR A 260 -6.54 -22.83 -1.51
N HIS A 261 -7.30 -22.04 -2.27
CA HIS A 261 -6.93 -20.67 -2.61
C HIS A 261 -7.54 -19.68 -1.62
N ASP A 262 -6.74 -18.67 -1.28
CA ASP A 262 -7.23 -17.48 -0.62
C ASP A 262 -8.10 -16.69 -1.60
N LEU A 263 -9.33 -16.38 -1.19
CA LEU A 263 -10.36 -15.75 -2.01
C LEU A 263 -11.07 -14.64 -1.24
N TRP A 264 -11.64 -13.68 -1.96
CA TRP A 264 -12.42 -12.61 -1.34
C TRP A 264 -13.73 -13.13 -0.75
N ILE A 265 -14.40 -14.05 -1.44
CA ILE A 265 -15.71 -14.59 -1.09
C ILE A 265 -15.68 -16.11 -1.07
N GLY A 266 -15.14 -16.74 -2.12
CA GLY A 266 -15.20 -18.18 -2.33
C GLY A 266 -16.32 -18.65 -3.25
N TYR A 267 -16.55 -19.95 -3.26
CA TYR A 267 -17.51 -20.64 -4.14
C TYR A 267 -18.71 -21.16 -3.36
N PRO A 268 -19.92 -21.17 -3.94
CA PRO A 268 -21.13 -21.60 -3.24
C PRO A 268 -21.14 -23.08 -2.85
N ASP A 269 -20.57 -23.95 -3.69
CA ASP A 269 -20.66 -25.42 -3.50
C ASP A 269 -19.44 -26.03 -2.82
N ILE A 270 -18.49 -25.20 -2.40
CA ILE A 270 -17.20 -25.66 -1.87
C ILE A 270 -17.01 -24.98 -0.53
N ALA A 271 -16.56 -25.71 0.48
CA ALA A 271 -16.06 -25.11 1.71
C ALA A 271 -14.55 -24.85 1.57
N PRO A 272 -14.01 -23.76 2.16
CA PRO A 272 -12.57 -23.57 2.23
C PRO A 272 -11.95 -24.72 3.04
N MET A 273 -10.83 -25.28 2.57
CA MET A 273 -10.09 -26.24 3.38
C MET A 273 -9.52 -25.55 4.62
N GLU A 274 -9.98 -26.01 5.79
CA GLU A 274 -9.54 -25.49 7.08
C GLU A 274 -8.01 -25.45 7.17
N ASN A 275 -7.49 -24.35 7.75
CA ASN A 275 -6.07 -24.11 7.95
C ASN A 275 -5.20 -24.01 6.69
N GLN A 276 -5.75 -24.16 5.48
CA GLN A 276 -5.00 -24.09 4.22
C GLN A 276 -5.24 -22.81 3.40
N CYS A 277 -6.39 -22.16 3.61
CA CYS A 277 -6.78 -20.94 2.93
C CYS A 277 -7.73 -20.10 3.78
N THR A 278 -7.94 -18.85 3.38
CA THR A 278 -8.89 -17.92 4.00
C THR A 278 -9.80 -17.34 2.93
N TRP A 279 -11.10 -17.55 3.10
CA TRP A 279 -12.13 -16.85 2.35
C TRP A 279 -12.56 -15.64 3.16
N VAL A 280 -12.18 -14.45 2.70
CA VAL A 280 -12.19 -13.24 3.54
C VAL A 280 -13.61 -12.87 3.98
N ALA A 281 -14.57 -12.74 3.05
CA ALA A 281 -15.91 -12.28 3.39
C ALA A 281 -16.65 -13.25 4.35
N PRO A 282 -16.67 -14.58 4.11
CA PRO A 282 -17.19 -15.51 5.10
C PRO A 282 -16.47 -15.39 6.44
N ALA A 283 -15.13 -15.36 6.46
CA ALA A 283 -14.38 -15.28 7.71
C ALA A 283 -14.75 -14.01 8.52
N LEU A 284 -14.85 -12.85 7.87
CA LEU A 284 -15.27 -11.61 8.53
C LEU A 284 -16.70 -11.68 9.07
N ARG A 285 -17.62 -12.33 8.36
CA ARG A 285 -19.01 -12.51 8.82
C ARG A 285 -19.10 -13.35 10.09
N HIS A 286 -18.18 -14.29 10.29
CA HIS A 286 -18.18 -15.15 11.49
C HIS A 286 -17.64 -14.47 12.75
N ILE A 287 -17.06 -13.26 12.64
CA ILE A 287 -16.61 -12.48 13.79
C ILE A 287 -17.83 -11.86 14.47
N LYS A 288 -18.27 -12.44 15.60
CA LYS A 288 -19.51 -12.05 16.28
C LYS A 288 -19.49 -10.60 16.77
N GLU A 289 -18.33 -10.13 17.19
CA GLU A 289 -18.10 -8.81 17.77
C GLU A 289 -17.94 -7.71 16.71
N LEU A 290 -17.84 -8.08 15.43
CA LEU A 290 -17.65 -7.12 14.33
C LEU A 290 -18.99 -6.49 13.93
N HIS A 291 -19.22 -5.24 14.36
CA HIS A 291 -20.45 -4.50 14.10
C HIS A 291 -20.22 -3.31 13.16
N LEU A 292 -19.98 -3.60 11.88
CA LEU A 292 -19.78 -2.57 10.86
C LEU A 292 -21.09 -1.83 10.55
N LYS A 293 -21.11 -0.53 10.78
CA LYS A 293 -22.15 0.40 10.30
C LYS A 293 -21.94 0.77 8.83
N VAL A 294 -20.68 0.81 8.41
CA VAL A 294 -20.30 1.15 7.04
C VAL A 294 -19.25 0.17 6.55
N LEU A 295 -19.55 -0.48 5.42
CA LEU A 295 -18.58 -1.22 4.63
C LEU A 295 -18.69 -0.76 3.18
N ARG A 296 -17.57 -0.33 2.60
CA ARG A 296 -17.48 0.07 1.19
C ARG A 296 -16.25 -0.55 0.55
N ALA A 297 -16.42 -1.11 -0.64
CA ALA A 297 -15.37 -1.75 -1.40
C ALA A 297 -15.39 -1.27 -2.85
N THR A 298 -14.20 -1.02 -3.41
CA THR A 298 -14.01 -0.65 -4.82
C THR A 298 -12.74 -1.31 -5.34
N LYS A 299 -12.72 -1.80 -6.59
CA LYS A 299 -11.52 -2.33 -7.28
C LYS A 299 -10.82 -3.48 -6.52
N LEU A 300 -11.58 -4.46 -6.04
CA LEU A 300 -11.02 -5.67 -5.46
C LEU A 300 -10.35 -6.52 -6.54
N SER A 301 -9.13 -6.99 -6.26
CA SER A 301 -8.32 -7.70 -7.26
C SER A 301 -7.43 -8.79 -6.66
N TYR A 302 -6.65 -9.46 -7.51
CA TYR A 302 -5.76 -10.55 -7.14
C TYR A 302 -4.34 -10.29 -7.67
N HIS A 303 -3.34 -10.54 -6.83
CA HIS A 303 -1.91 -10.39 -7.13
C HIS A 303 -1.21 -11.75 -7.05
N THR A 304 -0.88 -12.34 -8.19
CA THR A 304 -0.49 -13.75 -8.31
C THR A 304 0.98 -13.93 -8.66
N THR A 305 1.65 -14.94 -8.08
CA THR A 305 2.97 -15.36 -8.58
C THR A 305 2.80 -16.22 -9.83
N ARG A 306 3.22 -15.69 -10.98
CA ARG A 306 3.30 -16.39 -12.28
C ARG A 306 1.95 -16.64 -12.96
N ARG A 307 1.80 -16.07 -14.16
CA ARG A 307 1.02 -16.70 -15.23
C ARG A 307 1.95 -17.73 -15.87
N HIS A 308 1.66 -19.02 -15.71
CA HIS A 308 2.31 -20.00 -16.58
C HIS A 308 1.77 -19.77 -18.00
N LEU A 309 2.64 -19.50 -18.98
CA LEU A 309 2.21 -19.48 -20.37
C LEU A 309 1.58 -20.85 -20.69
N GLY A 310 0.31 -20.86 -21.06
CA GLY A 310 -0.44 -22.08 -21.41
C GLY A 310 -1.20 -22.75 -20.26
N SER A 311 -1.13 -22.28 -19.02
CA SER A 311 -2.06 -22.74 -17.97
C SER A 311 -3.40 -22.02 -18.09
N PRO A 312 -4.56 -22.69 -17.95
CA PRO A 312 -5.83 -21.99 -17.84
C PRO A 312 -5.75 -20.96 -16.72
N ASP A 313 -6.29 -19.77 -16.96
CA ASP A 313 -6.27 -18.71 -15.96
C ASP A 313 -6.84 -19.25 -14.63
N PRO A 314 -6.17 -19.00 -13.50
CA PRO A 314 -6.68 -19.43 -12.22
C PRO A 314 -8.10 -18.90 -12.04
N ILE A 315 -9.05 -19.82 -11.92
CA ILE A 315 -10.45 -19.50 -11.69
C ILE A 315 -10.50 -18.93 -10.27
N TYR A 316 -10.75 -17.63 -10.19
CA TYR A 316 -11.02 -16.89 -8.97
C TYR A 316 -12.52 -16.57 -8.92
N ASP A 317 -13.02 -16.15 -7.76
CA ASP A 317 -14.42 -15.76 -7.53
C ASP A 317 -14.83 -14.40 -8.16
N ARG A 318 -14.06 -13.92 -9.15
CA ARG A 318 -14.28 -12.65 -9.86
C ARG A 318 -15.65 -12.56 -10.51
N TYR A 319 -16.16 -13.69 -11.00
CA TYR A 319 -17.43 -13.78 -11.69
C TYR A 319 -18.49 -14.40 -10.78
N GLU A 320 -19.72 -13.91 -10.90
CA GLU A 320 -20.85 -14.45 -10.16
C GLU A 320 -21.30 -15.79 -10.78
N PRO A 321 -21.41 -16.87 -9.98
CA PRO A 321 -21.83 -18.17 -10.51
C PRO A 321 -23.25 -18.18 -11.11
N ALA A 322 -24.11 -17.27 -10.68
CA ALA A 322 -25.51 -17.17 -11.07
C ALA A 322 -25.80 -16.12 -12.16
N ASP A 323 -24.75 -15.55 -12.78
CA ASP A 323 -24.82 -14.60 -13.91
C ASP A 323 -25.74 -13.38 -13.71
N ARG A 324 -25.94 -12.93 -12.47
CA ARG A 324 -26.77 -11.73 -12.16
C ARG A 324 -26.03 -10.41 -12.42
N GLY A 325 -24.80 -10.48 -12.92
CA GLY A 325 -23.96 -9.33 -13.26
C GLY A 325 -23.50 -8.50 -12.06
N ARG A 326 -23.57 -9.02 -10.82
CA ARG A 326 -23.07 -8.29 -9.65
C ARG A 326 -21.55 -8.25 -9.64
N SER A 327 -21.00 -7.10 -9.24
CA SER A 327 -19.54 -6.97 -9.12
C SER A 327 -19.00 -7.77 -7.94
N LEU A 328 -17.69 -8.06 -7.96
CA LEU A 328 -17.01 -8.74 -6.84
C LEU A 328 -17.18 -7.94 -5.53
N GLU A 329 -17.12 -6.61 -5.62
CA GLU A 329 -17.27 -5.69 -4.50
C GLU A 329 -18.68 -5.73 -3.92
N GLU A 330 -19.71 -5.68 -4.77
CA GLU A 330 -21.11 -5.76 -4.32
C GLU A 330 -21.36 -7.06 -3.57
N ARG A 331 -20.92 -8.20 -4.15
CA ARG A 331 -21.04 -9.52 -3.51
C ARG A 331 -20.23 -9.60 -2.21
N PHE A 332 -19.04 -9.01 -2.16
CA PHE A 332 -18.21 -8.99 -0.96
C PHE A 332 -18.92 -8.24 0.18
N VAL A 333 -19.44 -7.05 -0.09
CA VAL A 333 -20.16 -6.23 0.89
C VAL A 333 -21.42 -6.95 1.38
N ASP A 334 -22.19 -7.54 0.46
CA ASP A 334 -23.40 -8.31 0.78
C ASP A 334 -23.12 -9.51 1.70
N VAL A 335 -22.02 -10.22 1.46
CA VAL A 335 -21.63 -11.39 2.27
C VAL A 335 -21.21 -10.94 3.67
N VAL A 336 -20.38 -9.91 3.79
CA VAL A 336 -19.89 -9.44 5.10
C VAL A 336 -21.00 -8.82 5.93
N LEU A 337 -21.86 -7.99 5.34
CA LEU A 337 -22.97 -7.34 6.06
C LEU A 337 -24.19 -8.25 6.26
N GLY A 338 -24.24 -9.39 5.56
CA GLY A 338 -25.36 -10.32 5.62
C GLY A 338 -26.65 -9.81 4.99
N THR A 339 -26.59 -8.74 4.19
CA THR A 339 -27.76 -8.07 3.61
C THR A 339 -28.44 -8.86 2.50
N ASN A 340 -27.73 -9.74 1.77
CA ASN A 340 -28.29 -10.51 0.65
C ASN A 340 -27.66 -11.90 0.43
N ALA A 341 -26.76 -12.37 1.30
CA ALA A 341 -26.05 -13.62 1.09
C ALA A 341 -26.63 -14.74 1.96
N SER A 342 -27.55 -15.51 1.38
CA SER A 342 -27.80 -16.90 1.78
C SER A 342 -26.59 -17.74 1.33
N ILE A 343 -25.56 -17.84 2.16
CA ILE A 343 -24.69 -19.01 2.13
C ILE A 343 -25.37 -20.00 3.07
N SER A 344 -26.33 -20.77 2.54
CA SER A 344 -26.87 -21.92 3.26
C SER A 344 -25.77 -22.97 3.33
N VAL A 345 -25.01 -22.96 4.43
CA VAL A 345 -24.29 -24.16 4.87
C VAL A 345 -25.29 -24.99 5.67
N ASP A 346 -26.35 -25.44 5.01
CA ASP A 346 -27.18 -26.52 5.51
C ASP A 346 -27.47 -27.41 4.31
N VAL A 347 -26.70 -28.51 4.26
CA VAL A 347 -27.01 -29.64 3.40
C VAL A 347 -28.21 -30.31 4.04
N ASP A 348 -29.42 -29.87 3.66
CA ASP A 348 -30.58 -30.73 3.81
C ASP A 348 -31.20 -31.03 2.45
N LYS A 349 -31.08 -32.31 2.08
CA LYS A 349 -31.48 -32.87 0.79
C LYS A 349 -32.98 -33.10 0.82
N THR A 350 -33.80 -32.08 0.60
CA THR A 350 -35.13 -32.17 -0.06
C THR A 350 -35.91 -30.88 0.17
N SER A 351 -35.98 -30.01 -0.83
CA SER A 351 -37.20 -29.24 -1.12
C SER A 351 -37.01 -28.40 -2.38
N VAL A 352 -37.77 -28.79 -3.40
CA VAL A 352 -38.03 -28.01 -4.61
C VAL A 352 -39.06 -26.96 -4.23
N THR A 353 -38.66 -25.69 -4.06
CA THR A 353 -39.54 -24.54 -4.27
C THR A 353 -38.73 -23.27 -4.50
N ALA A 354 -39.05 -22.61 -5.61
CA ALA A 354 -38.47 -21.37 -6.09
C ALA A 354 -38.66 -20.20 -5.11
N TYR A 355 -37.65 -19.32 -5.05
CA TYR A 355 -37.84 -17.95 -4.59
C TYR A 355 -37.26 -16.99 -5.62
N VAL A 356 -38.16 -16.44 -6.43
CA VAL A 356 -37.94 -15.24 -7.22
C VAL A 356 -37.89 -14.08 -6.23
N SER A 357 -36.71 -13.49 -6.03
CA SER A 357 -36.60 -12.21 -5.33
C SER A 357 -36.81 -11.10 -6.35
N GLU A 358 -37.75 -10.20 -6.07
CA GLU A 358 -38.01 -9.00 -6.87
C GLU A 358 -36.76 -8.12 -7.01
N PRO A 359 -36.58 -7.44 -8.16
CA PRO A 359 -35.43 -6.58 -8.38
C PRO A 359 -35.57 -5.30 -7.54
N GLY A 360 -34.96 -5.28 -6.36
CA GLY A 360 -34.79 -4.05 -5.59
C GLY A 360 -34.04 -2.98 -6.41
N GLU A 361 -34.54 -1.74 -6.37
CA GLU A 361 -34.01 -0.60 -7.10
C GLU A 361 -32.49 -0.47 -6.94
N ARG A 362 -31.77 -0.64 -8.06
CA ARG A 362 -30.34 -0.42 -8.18
C ARG A 362 -30.04 1.08 -8.06
N HIS A 363 -29.55 1.51 -6.91
CA HIS A 363 -28.98 2.85 -6.77
C HIS A 363 -27.47 2.81 -7.03
N PRO A 364 -26.97 3.38 -8.15
CA PRO A 364 -25.55 3.53 -8.38
C PRO A 364 -24.97 4.47 -7.32
N GLY A 365 -24.16 3.93 -6.41
CA GLY A 365 -23.53 4.71 -5.33
C GLY A 365 -23.64 4.13 -3.92
N LYS A 366 -24.44 3.08 -3.68
CA LYS A 366 -24.57 2.49 -2.34
C LYS A 366 -23.33 1.72 -1.84
N HIS A 367 -22.49 1.18 -2.72
CA HIS A 367 -21.42 0.23 -2.34
C HIS A 367 -19.98 0.78 -2.54
N GLY A 368 -19.80 1.77 -3.42
CA GLY A 368 -18.48 2.31 -3.79
C GLY A 368 -17.85 3.17 -2.70
N SER A 369 -16.61 2.87 -2.35
CA SER A 369 -15.82 3.64 -1.37
C SER A 369 -15.48 5.04 -1.87
N GLU A 370 -15.05 5.18 -3.12
CA GLU A 370 -14.63 6.48 -3.69
C GLU A 370 -15.81 7.47 -3.79
N SER A 371 -16.96 7.02 -4.28
CA SER A 371 -18.16 7.86 -4.38
C SER A 371 -18.69 8.25 -3.00
N TYR A 372 -18.78 7.30 -2.06
CA TYR A 372 -19.26 7.59 -0.71
C TYR A 372 -18.32 8.54 0.04
N GLN A 373 -17.00 8.39 -0.14
CA GLN A 373 -16.03 9.29 0.48
C GLN A 373 -16.10 10.72 -0.08
N THR A 374 -16.44 10.87 -1.35
CA THR A 374 -16.55 12.18 -2.00
C THR A 374 -17.82 12.93 -1.57
N TYR A 375 -18.95 12.24 -1.44
CA TYR A 375 -20.25 12.89 -1.22
C TYR A 375 -20.76 12.85 0.23
N HIS A 376 -20.34 11.87 1.04
CA HIS A 376 -20.93 11.65 2.37
C HIS A 376 -19.91 11.63 3.51
N ASN A 377 -18.65 11.25 3.26
CA ASN A 377 -17.65 11.15 4.32
C ASN A 377 -16.90 12.48 4.54
N LYS A 378 -17.15 13.14 5.67
CA LYS A 378 -16.36 14.32 6.11
C LYS A 378 -14.98 13.96 6.67
N THR A 379 -14.74 12.69 6.96
CA THR A 379 -13.48 12.19 7.54
C THR A 379 -12.32 12.29 6.54
N SER A 380 -12.61 12.34 5.24
CA SER A 380 -11.66 12.53 4.14
C SER A 380 -11.41 13.99 3.75
N LEU A 381 -11.92 14.99 4.50
CA LEU A 381 -11.72 16.41 4.16
C LEU A 381 -10.24 16.79 4.03
N TYR A 382 -9.35 16.14 4.79
CA TYR A 382 -7.90 16.31 4.68
C TYR A 382 -7.34 16.02 3.28
N LYS A 383 -8.03 15.21 2.45
CA LYS A 383 -7.62 14.90 1.07
C LYS A 383 -7.69 16.15 0.18
N THR A 384 -8.58 17.08 0.51
CA THR A 384 -8.71 18.38 -0.18
C THR A 384 -7.94 19.47 0.52
N SER A 385 -8.04 19.55 1.86
CA SER A 385 -7.42 20.57 2.69
C SER A 385 -7.33 20.12 4.15
N LEU A 386 -6.17 20.35 4.79
CA LEU A 386 -5.96 20.04 6.22
C LEU A 386 -6.81 20.91 7.15
N ASP A 387 -7.00 22.18 6.78
CA ASP A 387 -7.70 23.19 7.57
C ASP A 387 -9.06 23.57 6.97
N GLY A 388 -9.38 23.05 5.79
CA GLY A 388 -10.59 23.38 5.03
C GLY A 388 -10.49 24.73 4.30
N VAL A 389 -9.32 25.38 4.32
CA VAL A 389 -9.12 26.74 3.79
C VAL A 389 -8.15 26.72 2.62
N PHE A 390 -7.02 26.01 2.74
CA PHE A 390 -6.03 25.94 1.67
C PHE A 390 -6.06 24.57 0.98
N ASN A 391 -6.22 24.59 -0.35
CA ASN A 391 -6.21 23.38 -1.16
C ASN A 391 -4.80 22.75 -1.20
N ASN A 392 -4.75 21.43 -1.21
CA ASN A 392 -3.48 20.70 -1.31
C ASN A 392 -2.96 20.71 -2.76
N HIS A 393 -2.20 21.75 -3.12
CA HIS A 393 -1.59 21.88 -4.45
C HIS A 393 -0.45 20.87 -4.74
N ASN A 394 0.09 20.20 -3.71
CA ASN A 394 1.16 19.22 -3.90
C ASN A 394 0.66 17.89 -4.45
N ALA A 395 -0.62 17.57 -4.28
CA ALA A 395 -1.17 16.29 -4.72
C ALA A 395 -1.12 16.13 -6.24
N GLU A 396 -1.15 17.24 -6.99
CA GLU A 396 -1.01 17.25 -8.44
C GLU A 396 0.44 17.06 -8.86
N ALA A 397 1.37 17.84 -8.30
CA ALA A 397 2.81 17.68 -8.56
C ALA A 397 3.34 16.28 -8.19
N SER A 398 2.93 15.71 -7.05
CA SER A 398 3.29 14.34 -6.68
C SER A 398 2.69 13.29 -7.64
N ARG A 399 1.48 13.51 -8.17
CA ARG A 399 0.86 12.63 -9.17
C ARG A 399 1.61 12.69 -10.50
N GLU A 400 1.93 13.89 -10.97
CA GLU A 400 2.69 14.08 -12.21
C GLU A 400 4.09 13.48 -12.11
N LEU A 401 4.78 13.70 -10.99
CA LEU A 401 6.10 13.11 -10.76
C LEU A 401 6.03 11.59 -10.65
N THR A 402 5.00 11.04 -9.99
CA THR A 402 4.78 9.59 -9.96
C THR A 402 4.57 9.06 -11.37
N LYS A 403 3.76 9.75 -12.19
CA LYS A 403 3.52 9.40 -13.59
C LYS A 403 4.79 9.44 -14.43
N ILE A 404 5.61 10.48 -14.28
CA ILE A 404 6.90 10.59 -14.98
C ILE A 404 7.79 9.40 -14.61
N VAL A 405 7.95 9.12 -13.32
CA VAL A 405 8.80 8.01 -12.88
C VAL A 405 8.23 6.65 -13.29
N ASP A 406 6.90 6.47 -13.30
CA ASP A 406 6.27 5.25 -13.79
C ASP A 406 6.55 5.04 -15.29
N VAL A 407 6.46 6.10 -16.10
CA VAL A 407 6.84 6.07 -17.52
C VAL A 407 8.32 5.73 -17.67
N THR A 408 9.21 6.40 -16.92
CA THR A 408 10.65 6.15 -16.94
C THR A 408 10.99 4.71 -16.55
N ASN A 409 10.38 4.16 -15.49
CA ASN A 409 10.61 2.78 -15.07
C ASN A 409 10.13 1.77 -16.11
N ASN A 410 8.99 2.04 -16.77
CA ASN A 410 8.50 1.20 -17.86
C ASN A 410 9.46 1.21 -19.05
N GLU A 411 9.94 2.38 -19.46
CA GLU A 411 10.91 2.55 -20.55
C GLU A 411 12.25 1.87 -20.22
N ILE A 412 12.76 2.03 -18.99
CA ILE A 412 14.00 1.39 -18.55
C ILE A 412 13.86 -0.14 -18.50
N ASP A 413 12.74 -0.68 -18.02
CA ASP A 413 12.51 -2.13 -18.04
C ASP A 413 12.41 -2.64 -19.50
N LEU A 414 11.80 -1.88 -20.41
CA LEU A 414 11.78 -2.20 -21.84
C LEU A 414 13.18 -2.18 -22.46
N LEU A 415 14.01 -1.19 -22.14
CA LEU A 415 15.39 -1.08 -22.59
C LEU A 415 16.26 -2.20 -22.02
N GLN A 416 16.16 -2.52 -20.73
CA GLN A 416 16.84 -3.65 -20.12
C GLN A 416 16.43 -4.98 -20.77
N ARG A 417 15.16 -5.15 -21.14
CA ARG A 417 14.70 -6.32 -21.90
C ARG A 417 15.32 -6.37 -23.31
N GLN A 418 15.50 -5.25 -23.98
CA GLN A 418 16.16 -5.19 -25.29
C GLN A 418 17.66 -5.51 -25.16
N ILE A 419 18.35 -4.97 -24.17
CA ILE A 419 19.77 -5.25 -23.90
C ILE A 419 19.97 -6.74 -23.57
N ASN A 420 19.14 -7.29 -22.69
CA ASN A 420 19.21 -8.71 -22.33
C ASN A 420 18.93 -9.63 -23.53
N ARG A 421 18.01 -9.26 -24.42
CA ARG A 421 17.79 -9.99 -25.68
C ARG A 421 19.02 -9.92 -26.57
N ARG A 422 19.59 -8.72 -26.75
CA ARG A 422 20.78 -8.51 -27.60
C ARG A 422 21.97 -9.33 -27.10
N ASN A 423 22.20 -9.34 -25.79
CA ASN A 423 23.27 -10.12 -25.15
C ASN A 423 23.05 -11.63 -25.24
N ALA A 424 21.79 -12.10 -25.21
CA ALA A 424 21.48 -13.51 -25.45
C ALA A 424 21.70 -13.94 -26.91
N PHE A 425 21.55 -13.02 -27.87
CA PHE A 425 21.87 -13.28 -29.28
C PHE A 425 23.38 -13.31 -29.56
N THR A 426 24.19 -12.49 -28.88
CA THR A 426 25.66 -12.53 -29.01
C THR A 426 26.27 -13.81 -28.42
N LEU A 427 25.74 -14.33 -27.30
CA LEU A 427 26.21 -15.59 -26.69
C LEU A 427 25.89 -16.84 -27.53
N ASN A 428 24.89 -16.79 -28.41
CA ASN A 428 24.55 -17.90 -29.33
C ASN A 428 25.27 -17.81 -30.68
N GLY A 429 26.02 -16.73 -30.95
CA GLY A 429 26.72 -16.51 -32.21
C GLY A 429 28.17 -17.03 -32.26
N GLU A 430 28.74 -17.47 -31.13
CA GLU A 430 30.15 -17.89 -31.03
C GLU A 430 30.40 -19.41 -31.10
N PHE A 431 29.37 -20.23 -31.37
CA PHE A 431 29.54 -21.68 -31.54
C PHE A 431 29.28 -22.14 -32.99
N HIS A 432 30.11 -21.68 -33.92
CA HIS A 432 30.36 -22.39 -35.18
C HIS A 432 31.84 -22.24 -35.56
N LEU A 433 32.68 -23.09 -34.98
CA LEU A 433 33.99 -23.45 -35.54
C LEU A 433 33.85 -24.85 -36.14
N GLU A 434 34.14 -24.96 -37.43
CA GLU A 434 34.15 -26.20 -38.22
C GLU A 434 35.05 -27.27 -37.60
N PRO A 435 34.72 -28.57 -37.72
CA PRO A 435 35.60 -29.63 -37.26
C PRO A 435 36.76 -29.86 -38.25
N PRO A 436 37.95 -30.27 -37.77
CA PRO A 436 39.07 -30.53 -38.65
C PRO A 436 38.85 -31.83 -39.44
N SER A 437 39.12 -31.77 -40.74
CA SER A 437 39.20 -32.91 -41.65
C SER A 437 40.31 -33.88 -41.22
N THR A 438 39.93 -35.07 -40.78
CA THR A 438 40.84 -36.22 -40.66
C THR A 438 41.18 -36.77 -42.04
N GLU A 439 42.37 -36.48 -42.53
CA GLU A 439 43.10 -37.36 -43.45
C GLU A 439 43.95 -38.33 -42.62
N ILE A 440 43.68 -39.63 -42.71
CA ILE A 440 44.69 -40.67 -42.49
C ILE A 440 44.49 -41.74 -43.58
N ARG A 441 45.56 -41.96 -44.34
CA ARG A 441 45.84 -43.21 -45.04
C ARG A 441 46.99 -43.89 -44.31
#